data_AF-A0A7T8GM42-F1
#
_entry.id   AF-A0A7T8GM42-F1
#
_cell.length_a   1.000
_cell.length_b   1.000
_cell.length_c   1.000
_cell.angle_alpha   90.00
_cell.angle_beta   90.00
_cell.angle_gamma   90.00
#
_symmetry.space_group_name_H-M   'P 1'
#
loop_
_entity.id
_entity.type
_entity.pdbx_description
1 polymer ?
#
loop_
_entity_poly.entity_id
_entity_poly.type
_entity_poly.pdbx_seq_one_letter_code
_entity_poly.pdbx_strand_id
1 'polypeptide(L)' 'MWDNACPHTATDTREFLTQRDVEPVKQAPYLPDLNLCDRFLFRKLKHLLRVEFGGHEKATLDEYDLHIMQ' A
#
# COMPACT_ATOMS: atom_id res chain seq x y z
N MET A 1 -7.65 -10.20 6.62
CA MET A 1 -7.37 -9.57 7.93
C MET A 1 -6.69 -8.25 7.64
N TRP A 2 -7.18 -7.17 8.25
CA TRP A 2 -6.66 -5.80 8.08
C TRP A 2 -6.77 -5.07 9.43
N ASP A 3 -6.10 -3.93 9.55
CA ASP A 3 -6.04 -3.15 10.77
C ASP A 3 -7.31 -2.32 11.04
N ASN A 4 -7.38 -1.67 12.19
CA ASN A 4 -8.51 -0.85 12.60
C ASN A 4 -8.40 0.62 12.17
N ALA A 5 -7.68 0.90 11.06
CA ALA A 5 -7.59 2.26 10.53
C ALA A 5 -8.99 2.80 10.19
N CYS A 6 -9.21 4.12 10.34
CA CYS A 6 -10.53 4.74 10.19
C CYS A 6 -11.27 4.33 8.89
N PRO A 7 -10.62 4.32 7.70
CA PRO A 7 -11.28 3.90 6.47
C PRO A 7 -11.77 2.45 6.52
N HIS A 8 -11.03 1.54 7.17
CA HIS A 8 -11.38 0.12 7.25
C HIS A 8 -12.54 -0.16 8.21
N THR A 9 -12.87 0.80 9.09
CA THR A 9 -13.98 0.70 10.05
C THR A 9 -15.18 1.57 9.69
N ALA A 10 -15.06 2.38 8.63
CA ALA A 10 -16.12 3.27 8.16
C ALA A 10 -17.39 2.50 7.77
N THR A 11 -18.55 3.13 7.92
CA THR A 11 -19.86 2.54 7.63
C THR A 11 -19.93 2.03 6.19
N ASP A 12 -19.56 2.87 5.23
CA ASP A 12 -19.56 2.54 3.80
C ASP A 12 -18.76 1.27 3.48
N THR A 13 -17.59 1.13 4.11
CA THR A 13 -16.74 -0.06 3.95
C THR A 13 -17.37 -1.30 4.58
N ARG A 14 -18.01 -1.16 5.75
CA ARG A 14 -18.69 -2.29 6.41
C ARG A 14 -19.92 -2.75 5.64
N GLU A 15 -20.70 -1.82 5.11
CA GLU A 15 -21.84 -2.12 4.24
C GLU A 15 -21.40 -2.83 2.97
N PHE A 16 -20.36 -2.31 2.30
CA PHE A 16 -19.78 -2.94 1.12
C PHE A 16 -19.34 -4.39 1.39
N LEU A 17 -18.65 -4.64 2.50
CA LEU A 17 -18.20 -5.99 2.87
C LEU A 17 -19.37 -6.92 3.20
N THR A 18 -20.39 -6.41 3.86
CA THR A 18 -21.61 -7.16 4.20
C THR A 18 -22.36 -7.59 2.93
N GLN A 19 -22.48 -6.69 1.94
CA GLN A 19 -23.07 -7.00 0.64
C GLN A 19 -22.31 -8.08 -0.14
N ARG A 20 -21.02 -8.28 0.18
CA ARG A 20 -20.15 -9.27 -0.46
C ARG A 20 -19.99 -10.57 0.34
N ASP A 21 -20.72 -10.72 1.44
CA ASP A 21 -20.62 -11.87 2.36
C ASP A 21 -19.18 -12.08 2.88
N VAL A 22 -18.47 -10.98 3.15
CA VAL A 22 -17.10 -11.02 3.67
C VAL A 22 -17.12 -10.65 5.15
N GLU A 23 -16.87 -11.64 6.00
CA GLU A 23 -16.68 -11.41 7.43
C GLU A 23 -15.26 -10.92 7.76
N PRO A 24 -15.10 -9.76 8.40
CA PRO A 24 -13.79 -9.24 8.77
C PRO A 24 -13.21 -9.95 9.99
N VAL A 25 -11.96 -10.39 9.89
CA VAL A 25 -11.18 -10.88 11.04
C VAL A 25 -10.81 -9.69 11.92
N LYS A 26 -11.24 -9.70 13.19
CA LYS A 26 -10.91 -8.65 14.16
C LYS A 26 -9.41 -8.62 14.45
N GLN A 27 -8.79 -7.47 14.21
CA GLN A 27 -7.41 -7.19 14.60
C GLN A 27 -7.41 -6.27 15.83
N ALA A 28 -6.58 -6.60 16.83
CA ALA A 28 -6.45 -5.74 18.01
C ALA A 28 -5.63 -4.47 17.69
N PRO A 29 -5.88 -3.35 18.39
CA PRO A 29 -5.20 -2.09 18.13
C PRO A 29 -3.68 -2.20 18.29
N TYR A 30 -2.93 -1.53 17.43
CA TYR A 30 -1.46 -1.42 17.49
C TYR A 30 -0.70 -2.76 17.46
N LEU A 31 -1.26 -3.80 16.82
CA LEU A 31 -0.61 -5.11 16.67
C LEU A 31 -0.16 -5.40 15.22
N PRO A 32 0.85 -4.69 14.70
CA PRO A 32 1.40 -4.99 13.37
C PRO A 32 2.07 -6.37 13.32
N ASP A 33 2.53 -6.90 14.46
CA ASP A 33 3.17 -8.23 14.52
C ASP A 33 2.20 -9.38 14.20
N LEU A 34 0.90 -9.18 14.43
CA LEU A 34 -0.14 -10.16 14.07
C LEU A 34 -0.62 -9.99 12.63
N ASN A 35 -0.31 -8.86 11.99
CA ASN A 35 -0.66 -8.63 10.60
C ASN A 35 0.38 -9.27 9.68
N LEU A 36 -0.06 -10.21 8.84
CA LEU A 36 0.82 -10.92 7.92
C LEU A 36 1.51 -9.98 6.93
N CYS A 37 0.81 -8.94 6.47
CA CYS A 37 1.35 -7.95 5.55
C CYS A 37 2.51 -7.19 6.20
N ASP A 38 2.32 -6.66 7.40
CA ASP A 38 3.34 -5.89 8.12
C ASP A 38 4.52 -6.77 8.52
N ARG A 39 4.25 -7.91 9.15
CA ARG A 39 5.29 -8.78 9.71
C ARG A 39 6.14 -9.46 8.64
N PHE A 40 5.52 -9.93 7.55
CA PHE A 40 6.22 -10.76 6.56
C PHE A 40 6.40 -10.05 5.22
N LEU A 41 5.32 -9.59 4.60
CA LEU A 41 5.37 -9.07 3.23
C LEU A 41 6.20 -7.79 3.15
N PHE A 42 5.86 -6.77 3.94
CA PHE A 42 6.56 -5.50 3.93
C PHE A 42 7.97 -5.59 4.49
N ARG A 43 8.22 -6.51 5.43
CA ARG A 43 9.58 -6.79 5.90
C ARG A 43 10.47 -7.32 4.77
N LYS A 44 9.97 -8.27 3.97
CA LYS A 44 10.68 -8.79 2.79
C LYS A 44 10.83 -7.70 1.73
N LEU A 45 9.76 -6.97 1.45
CA LEU A 45 9.75 -5.89 0.48
C LEU A 45 10.78 -4.82 0.83
N LYS A 46 10.84 -4.37 2.10
CA LYS A 46 11.86 -3.42 2.57
C LYS A 46 13.29 -3.90 2.37
N HIS A 47 13.54 -5.21 2.40
CA HIS A 47 14.87 -5.75 2.12
C HIS A 47 15.21 -5.66 0.64
N LEU A 48 14.24 -5.95 -0.23
CA LEU A 48 14.40 -5.87 -1.69
C LEU A 48 14.46 -4.42 -2.20
N LEU A 49 13.68 -3.54 -1.59
CA LEU A 49 13.54 -2.13 -1.97
C LEU A 49 14.55 -1.22 -1.25
N ARG A 50 15.69 -1.74 -0.81
CA ARG A 50 16.80 -0.90 -0.30
C ARG A 50 17.46 -0.01 -1.36
N VAL A 51 16.88 0.04 -2.56
CA VAL A 51 17.30 0.89 -3.67
C VAL A 51 16.45 2.16 -3.68
N GLU A 52 17.07 3.30 -3.94
CA GLU A 52 16.35 4.56 -4.12
C GLU A 52 15.60 4.52 -5.44
N PHE A 53 14.28 4.68 -5.39
CA PHE A 53 13.50 4.94 -6.58
C PHE A 53 13.70 6.41 -6.94
N GLY A 54 14.38 6.67 -8.07
CA GLY A 54 14.28 7.98 -8.71
C GLY A 54 12.80 8.24 -8.97
N GLY A 55 12.26 9.32 -8.41
CA GLY A 55 10.85 9.66 -8.55
C GLY A 55 10.41 9.66 -10.01
N HIS A 56 9.09 9.55 -10.23
CA HIS A 56 8.44 9.57 -11.55
C HIS A 56 8.61 10.91 -12.32
N GLU A 57 9.54 11.75 -11.88
CA GLU A 57 9.86 13.09 -12.34
C GLU A 57 11.05 13.10 -13.31
N LYS A 58 11.88 12.04 -13.30
CA LYS A 58 13.04 11.94 -14.23
C LYS A 58 12.71 11.30 -15.57
N ALA A 59 11.60 10.56 -15.68
CA ALA A 59 11.24 9.87 -16.92
C ALA A 59 10.74 10.83 -18.02
N THR A 60 10.28 12.04 -17.66
CA THR A 60 9.72 13.00 -18.62
C THR A 60 10.73 14.01 -19.14
N LEU A 61 11.81 14.32 -18.40
CA LEU A 61 12.81 15.30 -18.84
C LEU A 61 13.75 14.75 -19.93
N ASP A 62 14.05 13.45 -19.90
CA ASP A 62 14.91 12.78 -20.88
C ASP A 62 14.26 12.72 -22.30
N GLU A 63 12.92 12.81 -22.39
CA GLU A 63 12.19 12.79 -23.67
C GLU A 63 12.13 14.17 -24.34
N TYR A 64 12.19 15.27 -23.57
CA TYR A 64 12.18 16.64 -24.10
C TYR A 64 13.58 17.13 -24.52
N ASP A 65 14.65 16.70 -23.86
CA ASP A 65 16.03 17.13 -24.20
C ASP A 65 16.53 16.53 -25.53
N LEU A 66 15.94 15.43 -26.03
CA LEU A 66 16.29 14.88 -27.35
C LEU A 66 15.71 15.70 -28.52
N HIS A 67 14.65 16.49 -28.29
CA HIS A 67 14.00 17.29 -29.32
C HIS A 67 14.55 18.73 -29.44
N ILE A 68 15.34 19.20 -28.48
CA ILE A 68 15.92 20.56 -28.48
C ILE A 68 17.32 20.59 -29.15
N MET A 69 17.84 19.44 -29.59
CA MET A 69 19.18 19.32 -30.20
C MET A 69 19.16 18.83 -31.66
N GLN A 70 18.15 19.21 -32.46
CA GLN A 70 18.11 19.00 -33.92
C GLN A 70 17.89 20.30 -34.69
#